data_AF-A0A4P2QYP3-F1
#
_entry.id   AF-A0A4P2QYP3-F1
#
_cell.length_a   1.000
_cell.length_b   1.000
_cell.length_c   1.000
_cell.angle_alpha   90.00
_cell.angle_beta   90.00
_cell.angle_gamma   90.00
#
_symmetry.space_group_name_H-M   'P 1'
#
loop_
_entity.id
_entity.type
_entity.pdbx_description
1 polymer ?
#
loop_
_entity_poly.entity_id
_entity_poly.type
_entity_poly.pdbx_seq_one_letter_code
_entity_poly.pdbx_strand_id
1 'polypeptide(L)'
;MATIDPWGHNLLKELIVMVEDKEEGLLRRTPIIGEMIIEAEQRGEQRGEERGQKAIAELLGRLFARRIGRRLTAEEERSIVERARVNGPDEVEVALLELEREALVRWLAEPMRNA
;
A
#
# COMPACT_ATOMS: atom_id res chain seq x y z
N MET A 1 -14.23 25.52 -44.71
CA MET A 1 -13.55 24.34 -44.13
C MET A 1 -12.94 24.80 -42.82
N ALA A 2 -13.41 24.28 -41.69
CA ALA A 2 -12.90 24.66 -40.37
C ALA A 2 -11.58 23.91 -40.12
N THR A 3 -10.51 24.67 -39.94
CA THR A 3 -9.15 24.20 -39.68
C THR A 3 -9.12 23.36 -38.40
N ILE A 4 -8.83 22.07 -38.54
CA ILE A 4 -8.53 21.17 -37.43
C ILE A 4 -7.13 21.54 -36.94
N ASP A 5 -7.00 21.84 -35.65
CA ASP A 5 -5.74 22.17 -34.98
C ASP A 5 -4.71 21.02 -35.13
N PRO A 6 -3.48 21.27 -35.63
CA PRO A 6 -2.51 20.21 -35.92
C PRO A 6 -1.93 19.51 -34.67
N TRP A 7 -2.14 20.05 -33.47
CA TRP A 7 -1.51 19.56 -32.25
C TRP A 7 -2.42 18.69 -31.38
N GLY A 8 -3.63 18.35 -31.83
CA GLY A 8 -4.50 17.39 -31.14
C GLY A 8 -5.01 17.86 -29.77
N HIS A 9 -4.85 19.15 -29.45
CA HIS A 9 -5.37 19.72 -28.22
C HIS A 9 -6.86 20.02 -28.40
N ASN A 10 -7.69 19.48 -27.52
CA ASN A 10 -9.09 19.85 -27.48
C ASN A 10 -9.23 20.98 -26.45
N LEU A 11 -9.35 22.21 -26.91
CA LEU A 11 -9.55 23.41 -26.08
C LEU A 11 -10.65 23.20 -25.02
N LEU A 12 -11.68 22.40 -25.33
CA LEU A 12 -12.74 22.03 -24.38
C LEU A 12 -12.20 21.18 -23.22
N LYS A 13 -11.31 20.22 -23.48
CA LYS A 13 -10.66 19.42 -22.42
C LYS A 13 -9.76 20.28 -21.55
N GLU A 14 -8.98 21.18 -22.15
CA GLU A 14 -8.11 22.09 -21.39
C GLU A 14 -8.92 23.05 -20.51
N LEU A 15 -10.05 23.56 -21.02
CA LEU A 15 -10.97 24.39 -20.25
C LEU A 15 -11.66 23.63 -19.11
N ILE A 16 -12.06 22.37 -19.33
CA ILE A 16 -12.63 21.51 -18.28
C ILE A 16 -11.60 21.29 -17.17
N VAL A 17 -10.37 20.91 -17.53
CA VAL A 17 -9.27 20.72 -16.57
C VAL A 17 -9.01 22.01 -15.78
N MET A 18 -8.89 23.17 -16.43
CA MET A 18 -8.68 24.45 -15.75
C MET A 18 -9.83 24.86 -14.81
N VAL A 19 -11.07 24.47 -15.10
CA VAL A 19 -12.23 24.76 -14.24
C VAL A 19 -12.27 23.80 -13.07
N GLU A 20 -12.06 22.50 -13.29
CA GLU A 20 -11.97 21.48 -12.23
C GLU A 20 -10.84 21.80 -11.23
N ASP A 21 -9.66 22.20 -11.72
CA ASP A 21 -8.51 22.58 -10.89
C ASP A 21 -8.81 23.83 -10.02
N LYS A 22 -9.61 24.77 -10.55
CA LYS A 22 -10.08 25.93 -9.80
C LYS A 22 -11.14 25.55 -8.75
N GLU A 23 -12.04 24.64 -9.06
CA GLU A 23 -13.09 24.19 -8.15
C GLU A 23 -12.55 23.31 -7.01
N GLU A 24 -11.61 22.40 -7.29
CA GLU A 24 -10.93 21.60 -6.25
C GLU A 24 -10.21 22.50 -5.23
N GLY A 25 -9.54 23.56 -5.70
CA GLY A 25 -8.90 24.53 -4.83
C GLY A 25 -9.88 25.37 -3.99
N LEU A 26 -11.09 25.62 -4.49
CA LEU A 26 -12.13 26.38 -3.77
C LEU A 26 -12.81 25.54 -2.68
N LEU A 27 -13.07 24.26 -2.96
CA LEU A 27 -13.63 23.32 -1.98
C LEU A 27 -12.65 23.08 -0.82
N ARG A 28 -11.35 22.90 -1.12
CA ARG A 28 -10.30 22.75 -0.09
C ARG A 28 -10.11 23.99 0.78
N ARG A 29 -10.43 25.19 0.27
CA ARG A 29 -10.34 26.47 1.03
C ARG A 29 -11.57 26.76 1.88
N THR A 30 -12.66 26.03 1.67
CA THR A 30 -13.90 26.22 2.44
C THR A 30 -13.73 25.49 3.78
N PRO A 31 -13.81 26.15 4.95
CA PRO A 31 -13.33 25.59 6.23
C PRO A 31 -13.83 24.16 6.53
N ILE A 32 -15.14 23.94 6.46
CA ILE A 32 -15.76 22.64 6.77
C ILE A 32 -15.47 21.61 5.68
N ILE A 33 -15.49 22.02 4.40
CA ILE A 33 -15.32 21.10 3.26
C ILE A 33 -13.85 20.69 3.10
N GLY A 34 -12.92 21.62 3.29
CA GLY A 34 -11.48 21.35 3.25
C GLY A 34 -11.04 20.41 4.36
N GLU A 35 -11.54 20.61 5.58
CA GLU A 35 -11.30 19.68 6.69
C GLU A 35 -11.86 18.27 6.38
N MET A 36 -13.09 18.19 5.85
CA MET A 36 -13.68 16.91 5.43
C MET A 36 -12.89 16.20 4.32
N ILE A 37 -12.33 16.95 3.36
CA ILE A 37 -11.50 16.39 2.28
C ILE A 37 -10.18 15.84 2.87
N ILE A 38 -9.50 16.61 3.72
CA ILE A 38 -8.25 16.16 4.37
C ILE A 38 -8.50 14.91 5.22
N GLU A 39 -9.58 14.88 5.99
CA GLU A 39 -9.93 13.73 6.81
C GLU A 39 -10.30 12.51 5.96
N ALA A 40 -11.00 12.70 4.83
CA ALA A 40 -11.33 11.63 3.90
C ALA A 40 -10.08 11.07 3.20
N GLU A 41 -9.13 11.93 2.84
CA GLU A 41 -7.83 11.53 2.29
C GLU A 41 -7.02 10.74 3.31
N GLN A 42 -6.90 11.23 4.54
CA GLN A 42 -6.20 10.52 5.63
C GLN A 42 -6.85 9.17 5.94
N ARG A 43 -8.18 9.11 6.03
CA ARG A 43 -8.91 7.85 6.23
C ARG A 43 -8.76 6.92 5.02
N GLY A 44 -8.69 7.46 3.81
CA GLY A 44 -8.46 6.72 2.57
C GLY A 44 -7.07 6.10 2.52
N GLU A 45 -6.04 6.87 2.89
CA GLU A 45 -4.65 6.45 2.99
C GLU A 45 -4.49 5.38 4.07
N GLN A 46 -5.01 5.60 5.28
CA GLN A 46 -4.99 4.60 6.36
C GLN A 46 -5.66 3.29 5.95
N ARG A 47 -6.86 3.34 5.34
CA ARG A 47 -7.54 2.14 4.85
C ARG A 47 -6.80 1.47 3.70
N GLY A 48 -6.14 2.25 2.86
CA GLY A 48 -5.28 1.77 1.78
C GLY A 48 -4.09 1.01 2.33
N GLU A 49 -3.45 1.56 3.36
CA GLU A 49 -2.33 0.97 4.07
C GLU A 49 -2.75 -0.32 4.79
N GLU A 50 -3.85 -0.31 5.54
CA GLU A 50 -4.40 -1.51 6.20
C GLU A 50 -4.71 -2.63 5.20
N ARG A 51 -5.34 -2.29 4.06
CA ARG A 51 -5.62 -3.26 2.98
C ARG A 51 -4.34 -3.77 2.33
N GLY A 52 -3.35 -2.90 2.11
CA GLY A 52 -2.04 -3.24 1.58
C GLY A 52 -1.31 -4.21 2.51
N GLN A 53 -1.25 -3.89 3.80
CA GLN A 53 -0.65 -4.75 4.84
C GLN A 53 -1.33 -6.13 4.90
N LYS A 54 -2.66 -6.19 4.83
CA LYS A 54 -3.39 -7.46 4.78
C LYS A 54 -3.06 -8.28 3.52
N ALA A 55 -3.03 -7.64 2.35
CA ALA A 55 -2.70 -8.31 1.10
C ALA A 55 -1.26 -8.86 1.09
N ILE A 56 -0.31 -8.10 1.65
CA ILE A 56 1.09 -8.51 1.85
C ILE A 56 1.15 -9.71 2.79
N ALA A 57 0.51 -9.66 3.96
CA ALA A 57 0.49 -10.76 4.92
C ALA A 57 -0.09 -12.05 4.30
N GLU A 58 -1.19 -11.94 3.54
CA GLU A 58 -1.77 -13.07 2.82
C GLU A 58 -0.83 -13.63 1.74
N LEU A 59 -0.10 -12.77 1.02
CA LEU A 59 0.89 -13.19 0.03
C LEU A 59 2.05 -13.94 0.68
N LEU A 60 2.65 -13.36 1.73
CA LEU A 60 3.74 -13.98 2.49
C LEU A 60 3.30 -15.32 3.08
N GLY A 61 2.06 -15.41 3.57
CA GLY A 61 1.50 -16.67 4.06
C GLY A 61 1.31 -17.75 2.99
N ARG A 62 0.92 -17.37 1.77
CA ARG A 62 0.87 -18.31 0.63
C ARG A 62 2.27 -18.77 0.22
N LEU A 63 3.27 -17.88 0.22
CA LEU A 63 4.67 -18.22 -0.07
C LEU A 63 5.23 -19.21 0.96
N PHE A 64 5.01 -18.93 2.25
CA PHE A 64 5.38 -19.85 3.31
C PHE A 64 4.76 -21.22 3.12
N ALA A 65 3.44 -21.27 2.86
CA ALA A 65 2.74 -22.54 2.68
C ALA A 65 3.27 -23.35 1.48
N ARG A 66 3.65 -22.68 0.39
CA ARG A 66 4.26 -23.32 -0.78
C ARG A 66 5.65 -23.86 -0.49
N ARG A 67 6.50 -23.11 0.22
CA ARG A 67 7.89 -23.52 0.53
C ARG A 67 7.94 -24.60 1.60
N ILE A 68 7.16 -24.42 2.67
CA ILE A 68 7.21 -25.26 3.87
C ILE A 68 6.20 -26.42 3.76
N GLY A 69 5.20 -26.36 2.88
CA GLY A 69 4.24 -27.45 2.71
C GLY A 69 3.27 -27.59 3.88
N ARG A 70 3.20 -26.58 4.76
CA ARG A 70 2.19 -26.44 5.82
C ARG A 70 1.75 -24.99 5.96
N ARG A 71 0.57 -24.77 6.53
CA ARG A 71 0.09 -23.43 6.87
C ARG A 71 0.93 -22.81 7.99
N LEU A 72 1.01 -21.47 7.97
CA LEU A 72 1.52 -20.70 9.10
C LEU A 72 0.71 -21.01 10.37
N THR A 73 1.41 -21.04 11.50
CA THR A 73 0.79 -20.93 12.82
C THR A 73 0.47 -19.47 13.15
N ALA A 74 -0.41 -19.24 14.12
CA ALA A 74 -0.76 -17.88 14.56
C ALA A 74 0.42 -17.11 15.17
N GLU A 75 1.44 -17.82 15.69
CA GLU A 75 2.67 -17.21 16.20
C GLU A 75 3.56 -16.72 15.04
N GLU A 76 3.74 -17.57 14.03
CA GLU A 76 4.53 -17.24 12.83
C GLU A 76 3.88 -16.14 12.00
N GLU A 77 2.55 -16.15 11.89
CA GLU A 77 1.79 -15.09 11.22
C GLU A 77 2.00 -13.73 11.92
N ARG A 78 1.93 -13.70 13.26
CA ARG A 78 2.24 -12.49 14.04
C ARG A 78 3.68 -12.02 13.81
N SER A 79 4.64 -12.93 13.87
CA SER A 79 6.06 -12.62 13.63
C SER A 79 6.31 -12.05 12.23
N ILE A 80 5.70 -12.63 11.18
CA ILE A 80 5.78 -12.11 9.80
C ILE A 80 5.21 -10.69 9.70
N VAL A 81 4.03 -10.46 10.28
CA VAL A 81 3.37 -9.15 10.24
C VAL A 81 4.17 -8.09 10.99
N GLU A 82 4.66 -8.41 12.19
CA GLU A 82 5.48 -7.49 12.99
C GLU A 82 6.79 -7.16 12.28
N ARG A 83 7.48 -8.16 11.71
CA ARG A 83 8.72 -7.95 10.94
C ARG A 83 8.48 -7.13 9.69
N ALA A 84 7.41 -7.42 8.93
CA ALA A 84 7.06 -6.64 7.75
C ALA A 84 6.73 -5.18 8.09
N ARG A 85 6.18 -4.94 9.28
CA ARG A 85 5.85 -3.58 9.76
C ARG A 85 7.07 -2.79 10.20
N VAL A 86 8.04 -3.42 10.88
CA VAL A 86 9.23 -2.73 11.42
C VAL A 86 10.35 -2.65 10.39
N ASN A 87 10.61 -3.75 9.69
CA ASN A 87 11.76 -3.89 8.78
C ASN A 87 11.38 -3.72 7.30
N GLY A 88 10.08 -3.78 6.99
CA GLY A 88 9.56 -3.76 5.64
C GLY A 88 9.29 -5.16 5.07
N PRO A 89 8.35 -5.28 4.12
CA PRO A 89 7.96 -6.56 3.53
C PRO A 89 9.09 -7.24 2.73
N ASP A 90 9.99 -6.45 2.13
CA ASP A 90 11.09 -6.95 1.30
C ASP A 90 12.07 -7.80 2.12
N GLU A 91 12.37 -7.41 3.37
CA GLU A 91 13.25 -8.21 4.24
C GLU A 91 12.62 -9.57 4.56
N VAL A 92 11.31 -9.60 4.80
CA VAL A 92 10.57 -10.83 5.07
C VAL A 92 10.52 -11.72 3.83
N GLU A 93 10.34 -11.13 2.64
CA GLU A 93 10.41 -11.86 1.37
C GLU A 93 11.79 -12.49 1.17
N VAL A 94 12.88 -11.75 1.36
CA VAL A 94 14.25 -12.28 1.27
C VAL A 94 14.43 -13.43 2.26
N ALA A 95 13.99 -13.29 3.51
CA ALA A 95 14.08 -14.38 4.48
C ALA A 95 13.29 -15.63 4.03
N LEU A 96 12.09 -15.45 3.48
CA LEU A 96 11.26 -16.55 2.95
C LEU A 96 11.88 -17.23 1.72
N LEU A 97 12.61 -16.50 0.88
CA LEU A 97 13.20 -17.03 -0.35
C LEU A 97 14.60 -17.64 -0.13
N GLU A 98 15.39 -17.05 0.75
CA GLU A 98 16.82 -17.40 0.91
C GLU A 98 17.07 -18.35 2.08
N LEU A 99 16.27 -18.31 3.15
CA LEU A 99 16.52 -19.17 4.31
C LEU A 99 16.06 -20.62 4.08
N GLU A 100 16.90 -21.56 4.49
CA GLU A 100 16.51 -22.95 4.63
C GLU A 100 15.36 -23.11 5.62
N ARG A 101 14.56 -24.17 5.44
CA ARG A 101 13.32 -24.41 6.19
C ARG A 101 13.47 -24.25 7.71
N GLU A 102 14.45 -24.91 8.30
CA GLU A 102 14.69 -24.87 9.75
C GLU A 102 15.20 -23.50 10.21
N ALA A 103 16.00 -22.83 9.36
CA ALA A 103 16.50 -21.49 9.63
C ALA A 103 15.37 -20.45 9.60
N LEU A 104 14.45 -20.57 8.64
CA LEU A 104 13.27 -19.72 8.54
C LEU A 104 12.37 -19.87 9.78
N VAL A 105 12.08 -21.11 10.20
CA VAL A 105 11.25 -21.36 11.39
C VAL A 105 11.93 -20.78 12.64
N ARG A 106 13.25 -20.92 12.77
CA ARG A 106 14.00 -20.32 13.89
C ARG A 106 13.96 -18.79 13.83
N TRP A 107 14.19 -18.21 12.67
CA TRP A 107 14.14 -16.77 12.47
C TRP A 107 12.77 -16.18 12.83
N LEU A 108 11.68 -16.86 12.47
CA LEU A 108 10.33 -16.48 12.88
C LEU A 108 10.09 -16.60 14.38
N ALA A 109 10.73 -17.55 15.05
CA ALA A 109 10.63 -17.74 16.50
C ALA A 109 11.52 -16.79 17.31
N GLU A 110 12.52 -16.17 16.68
CA GLU A 110 13.39 -15.21 17.35
C GLU A 110 12.59 -13.93 17.70
N PRO A 111 12.72 -13.40 18.92
CA PRO A 111 12.11 -12.14 19.28
C PRO A 111 12.75 -11.02 18.47
N MET A 112 11.93 -10.08 17.99
CA MET A 112 12.43 -8.89 17.32
C MET A 112 13.22 -8.05 18.33
N ARG A 113 14.50 -7.80 18.02
CA ARG A 113 15.30 -6.87 18.82
C ARG A 113 14.81 -5.47 18.47
N ASN A 114 14.10 -4.84 19.40
CA ASN A 114 13.77 -3.41 19.30
C ASN A 114 15.08 -2.64 19.10
N ALA A 115 15.21 -1.96 17.96
CA ALA A 115 16.20 -0.90 17.77
C ALA A 115 15.59 0.42 18.27
#